data_AF-A0A1F6YB97-F1
#
_entry.id   AF-A0A1F6YB97-F1
#
_cell.length_a   1.000
_cell.length_b   1.000
_cell.length_c   1.000
_cell.angle_alpha   90.00
_cell.angle_beta   90.00
_cell.angle_gamma   90.00
#
_symmetry.space_group_name_H-M   'P 1'
#
loop_
_entity.id
_entity.type
_entity.pdbx_description
1 polymer ?
#
loop_
_entity_poly.entity_id
_entity_poly.type
_entity_poly.pdbx_seq_one_letter_code
_entity_poly.pdbx_strand_id
1 'polypeptide(L)' 'MIISFDIPEKDRHIRHWLRNQIKIFGYKMLQQSLWIGPGPLPPSFLKRLEDLNIGKNVKTFKITKVNN' A
#
# COMPACT_ATOMS: atom_id res chain seq x y z
N MET A 1 3.46 4.70 8.72
CA MET A 1 3.43 3.30 8.20
C MET A 1 3.98 3.32 6.78
N ILE A 2 4.77 2.32 6.40
CA ILE A 2 5.22 2.13 5.01
C ILE A 2 4.38 1.03 4.38
N ILE A 3 4.00 1.22 3.12
CA ILE A 3 3.43 0.21 2.25
C ILE A 3 4.40 0.00 1.10
N SER A 4 4.79 -1.25 0.87
CA SER A 4 5.45 -1.67 -0.36
C SER A 4 4.60 -2.66 -1.12
N PHE A 5 4.67 -2.64 -2.45
CA PHE A 5 3.98 -3.62 -3.26
C PHE A 5 4.75 -3.96 -4.53
N ASP A 6 4.72 -5.24 -4.91
CA ASP A 6 5.29 -5.71 -6.16
C ASP A 6 4.20 -6.44 -6.96
N ILE A 7 3.61 -5.72 -7.90
CA ILE A 7 2.50 -6.19 -8.73
C ILE A 7 2.99 -6.27 -10.18
N PRO A 8 2.83 -7.42 -10.87
CA PRO A 8 3.28 -7.60 -12.24
C PRO A 8 2.73 -6.57 -13.24
N GLU A 9 3.45 -6.34 -14.34
CA GLU A 9 3.04 -5.38 -15.38
C GLU A 9 1.68 -5.71 -16.00
N LYS A 10 1.39 -7.01 -16.18
CA LYS A 10 0.08 -7.50 -16.64
C LYS A 10 -1.10 -6.98 -15.81
N ASP A 11 -0.85 -6.65 -14.54
CA ASP A 11 -1.84 -6.17 -13.58
C ASP A 11 -1.70 -4.64 -13.35
N ARG A 12 -1.27 -3.89 -14.38
CA ARG A 12 -1.09 -2.42 -14.33
C ARG A 12 -2.32 -1.66 -13.83
N HIS A 13 -3.51 -2.11 -14.22
CA HIS A 13 -4.77 -1.50 -13.77
C HIS A 13 -4.93 -1.59 -12.24
N ILE A 14 -4.54 -2.72 -11.63
CA ILE A 14 -4.57 -2.92 -10.18
C ILE A 14 -3.55 -2.00 -9.49
N ARG A 15 -2.34 -1.85 -10.05
CA ARG A 15 -1.34 -0.89 -9.51
C ARG A 15 -1.86 0.53 -9.49
N HIS A 16 -2.51 0.97 -10.57
CA HIS A 16 -3.07 2.32 -10.64
C HIS A 16 -4.21 2.51 -9.64
N TRP A 17 -5.11 1.52 -9.53
CA TRP A 17 -6.15 1.53 -8.50
C TRP A 17 -5.55 1.62 -7.10
N LEU A 18 -4.57 0.77 -6.77
CA LEU A 18 -3.91 0.75 -5.46
C LEU A 18 -3.27 2.10 -5.12
N ARG A 19 -2.53 2.69 -6.07
CA ARG A 19 -1.93 4.02 -5.92
C ARG A 19 -2.97 5.10 -5.68
N ASN A 20 -4.10 5.07 -6.38
CA ASN A 20 -5.17 6.04 -6.17
C ASN A 20 -5.83 5.87 -4.79
N GLN A 21 -6.07 4.63 -4.35
CA GLN A 21 -6.63 4.37 -3.02
C GLN A 21 -5.72 4.87 -1.89
N ILE A 22 -4.42 4.53 -1.91
CA ILE A 22 -3.50 4.96 -0.85
C ILE A 22 -3.27 6.48 -0.87
N LYS A 23 -3.32 7.14 -2.05
CA LYS A 23 -3.34 8.60 -2.14
C LYS A 23 -4.55 9.21 -1.43
N ILE A 24 -5.74 8.64 -1.61
CA ILE A 24 -6.96 9.08 -0.92
C ILE A 24 -6.81 8.95 0.61
N PHE A 25 -6.12 7.91 1.08
CA PHE A 25 -5.82 7.72 2.50
C PHE A 25 -4.67 8.62 3.03
N GLY A 26 -4.16 9.55 2.22
CA GLY A 26 -3.11 10.48 2.63
C GLY A 26 -1.70 9.89 2.65
N TYR A 27 -1.48 8.75 1.98
CA TYR A 27 -0.13 8.26 1.77
C TYR A 27 0.60 9.11 0.73
N LYS A 28 1.88 9.38 1.02
CA LYS A 28 2.81 10.06 0.14
C LYS A 28 3.71 9.04 -0.54
N MET A 29 4.01 9.29 -1.81
CA MET A 29 4.88 8.43 -2.60
C MET A 29 6.35 8.68 -2.21
N LEU A 30 7.06 7.61 -1.85
CA LEU A 30 8.52 7.63 -1.71
C LEU A 30 9.19 7.13 -2.99
N GLN A 31 8.66 6.03 -3.55
CA GLN A 31 9.03 5.45 -4.85
C GLN A 31 7.78 4.83 -5.50
N GLN A 32 7.88 4.37 -6.75
CA GLN A 32 6.73 3.88 -7.54
C GLN A 32 5.90 2.79 -6.84
N SER A 33 6.57 1.99 -6.02
CA SER A 33 6.03 0.86 -5.27
C SER A 33 6.24 0.99 -3.75
N LEU A 34 6.62 2.18 -3.27
CA LEU A 34 6.92 2.43 -1.86
C LEU A 34 6.27 3.72 -1.38
N TRP A 35 5.43 3.63 -0.36
CA TRP A 35 4.57 4.72 0.09
C TRP A 35 4.62 4.85 1.60
N ILE A 36 4.58 6.07 2.11
CA ILE A 36 4.56 6.38 3.53
C ILE A 36 3.32 7.19 3.89
N GLY A 37 2.63 6.81 4.95
CA GLY A 37 1.39 7.49 5.32
C GLY A 37 0.92 7.21 6.73
N PRO A 38 -0.21 7.84 7.11
CA PRO A 38 -0.90 7.54 8.34
C PRO A 38 -1.39 6.09 8.29
N GLY A 39 -1.22 5.36 9.38
CA GLY A 39 -1.84 4.06 9.57
C GLY A 39 -2.84 4.13 10.73
N PRO A 40 -3.65 3.09 10.95
CA PRO A 40 -3.72 1.82 10.20
C PRO A 40 -4.56 1.91 8.91
N LEU A 41 -4.42 0.92 8.02
CA LEU A 41 -5.27 0.81 6.83
C LEU A 41 -6.70 0.36 7.19
N PRO A 42 -7.74 0.84 6.48
CA PRO A 42 -9.11 0.42 6.72
C PRO A 42 -9.32 -1.09 6.52
N PRO A 43 -10.12 -1.79 7.35
CA PRO A 43 -10.42 -3.21 7.16
C PRO A 43 -11.06 -3.52 5.80
N SER A 44 -11.90 -2.61 5.29
CA SER A 44 -12.51 -2.72 3.95
C SER A 44 -11.48 -2.69 2.83
N PHE A 45 -10.39 -1.94 3.01
CA PHE A 45 -9.29 -1.90 2.06
C PHE A 45 -8.51 -3.23 2.07
N LEU A 46 -8.22 -3.77 3.25
CA LEU A 46 -7.56 -5.07 3.38
C LEU A 46 -8.37 -6.18 2.73
N LYS A 47 -9.68 -6.24 3.00
CA LYS A 47 -10.59 -7.18 2.35
C LYS A 47 -10.56 -7.04 0.82
N ARG A 48 -10.52 -5.80 0.32
CA ARG A 48 -10.43 -5.56 -1.12
C ARG A 48 -9.11 -6.06 -1.74
N LEU A 49 -7.99 -6.03 -1.01
CA LEU A 49 -6.73 -6.61 -1.47
C LEU A 49 -6.82 -8.14 -1.58
N GLU A 50 -7.55 -8.78 -0.66
CA GLU A 50 -7.84 -10.22 -0.69
C GLU A 50 -8.77 -10.58 -1.86
N ASP A 51 -9.86 -9.82 -2.06
CA ASP A 51 -10.80 -10.00 -3.18
C ASP A 51 -10.09 -9.88 -4.55
N LEU A 52 -9.09 -9.01 -4.64
CA LEU A 52 -8.26 -8.82 -5.85
C LEU A 52 -7.09 -9.82 -5.95
N ASN A 53 -6.94 -10.72 -4.97
CA ASN A 53 -5.86 -11.71 -4.88
C ASN A 53 -4.43 -11.11 -4.94
N ILE A 54 -4.28 -9.87 -4.46
CA ILE A 54 -3.00 -9.16 -4.41
C ILE A 54 -2.50 -8.94 -2.98
N GLY A 55 -3.20 -9.42 -1.96
CA GLY A 55 -2.77 -9.30 -0.56
C GLY A 55 -1.32 -9.77 -0.34
N LYS A 56 -0.92 -10.87 -0.98
CA LYS A 56 0.46 -11.40 -0.93
C LYS A 56 1.52 -10.50 -1.58
N ASN A 57 1.10 -9.64 -2.50
CA ASN A 57 1.96 -8.72 -3.24
C ASN A 57 2.17 -7.40 -2.48
N VAL A 58 1.41 -7.16 -1.41
CA VAL A 58 1.47 -5.93 -0.60
C VAL A 58 2.07 -6.26 0.77
N LYS A 59 3.11 -5.53 1.16
CA LYS A 59 3.72 -5.60 2.49
C LYS A 59 3.57 -4.28 3.22
N THR A 60 3.38 -4.35 4.52
CA THR A 60 3.26 -3.16 5.36
C THR A 60 4.24 -3.20 6.52
N PHE A 61 4.80 -2.04 6.84
CA PHE A 61 5.79 -1.88 7.90
C PHE A 61 5.35 -0.77 8.84
N LYS A 62 5.33 -1.06 10.14
CA LYS A 62 5.17 -0.04 11.18
C LYS A 62 6.53 0.62 11.41
N ILE A 63 6.58 1.94 11.30
CA ILE A 63 7.79 2.70 11.59
C ILE A 63 7.67 3.18 13.03
N THR A 64 8.73 2.98 13.80
CA THR A 64 8.93 3.60 15.12
C THR A 64 10.16 4.48 15.03
N LYS A 65 10.09 5.73 15.51
CA LYS A 65 11.28 6.55 15.66
C LYS A 65 12.09 5.97 16.81
N VAL A 66 13.31 5.53 16.52
CA VAL A 66 14.30 5.23 17.57
C VAL A 66 14.97 6.56 17.90
N ASN A 67 14.81 7.03 19.13
CA ASN A 67 15.59 8.16 19.63
C ASN A 67 16.91 7.58 20.13
N ASN A 68 18.01 7.94 19.47
CA ASN A 68 19.37 7.77 20.00
C ASN A 68 19.74 9.02 20.79
#